data_AF-A0A177YNW9-F1
#
_entry.id   AF-A0A177YNW9-F1
#
_cell.length_a   1.000
_cell.length_b   1.000
_cell.length_c   1.000
_cell.angle_alpha   90.00
_cell.angle_beta   90.00
_cell.angle_gamma   90.00
#
_symmetry.space_group_name_H-M   'P 1'
#
loop_
_entity.id
_entity.type
_entity.pdbx_description
1 polymer ?
#
loop_
_entity_poly.entity_id
_entity_poly.type
_entity_poly.pdbx_seq_one_letter_code
_entity_poly.pdbx_strand_id
1 'polypeptide(L)' 'MHVGDRCTFTPGSIPVDVIVRDVRDDGLVLVQNETSGVGAYSFLVRSDFLVPLGGELRTIVEPALSCMEAA' A
#
# COMPACT_ATOMS: atom_id res chain seq x y z
N MET A 1 -1.66 -2.86 3.98
CA MET A 1 -1.30 -1.55 3.42
C MET A 1 -0.27 -0.96 4.36
N HIS A 2 0.90 -0.62 3.84
CA HIS A 2 2.05 -0.15 4.61
C HIS A 2 2.52 1.19 4.04
N VAL A 3 3.27 1.94 4.84
CA VAL A 3 3.95 3.16 4.38
C VAL A 3 4.88 2.81 3.22
N GLY A 4 4.76 3.55 2.12
CA GLY A 4 5.47 3.32 0.86
C GLY A 4 4.67 2.52 -0.18
N ASP A 5 3.57 1.87 0.19
CA ASP A 5 2.71 1.17 -0.77
C ASP A 5 2.12 2.17 -1.78
N ARG A 6 2.08 1.74 -3.05
CA ARG A 6 1.35 2.44 -4.12
C ARG A 6 -0.08 1.95 -4.17
N CYS A 7 -1.02 2.89 -4.17
CA CYS A 7 -2.44 2.62 -4.23
C CYS A 7 -3.09 3.49 -5.29
N THR A 8 -4.12 2.97 -5.96
CA THR A 8 -5.06 3.78 -6.73
C THR A 8 -6.17 4.27 -5.83
N PHE A 9 -6.41 5.57 -5.87
CA PHE A 9 -7.52 6.24 -5.22
C PHE A 9 -8.47 6.77 -6.31
N THR A 10 -9.77 6.48 -6.21
CA THR A 10 -10.75 6.92 -7.22
C THR A 10 -11.77 7.89 -6.62
N PRO A 11 -11.46 9.20 -6.55
CA PRO A 11 -12.42 10.22 -6.16
C PRO A 11 -13.37 10.51 -7.34
N GLY A 12 -14.47 9.76 -7.42
CA GLY A 12 -15.45 9.93 -8.49
C GLY A 12 -15.06 9.18 -9.77
N SER A 13 -14.86 9.89 -10.89
CA SER A 13 -14.71 9.24 -12.21
C SER A 13 -13.26 9.05 -12.68
N ILE A 14 -12.29 9.74 -12.09
CA ILE A 14 -10.89 9.69 -12.54
C ILE A 14 -10.04 9.05 -11.42
N PRO A 15 -9.40 7.90 -11.66
CA PRO A 15 -8.46 7.30 -10.72
C PRO A 15 -7.17 8.10 -10.65
N VAL A 16 -6.55 8.11 -9.47
CA VAL A 16 -5.31 8.82 -9.16
C VAL A 16 -4.40 7.89 -8.38
N ASP A 17 -3.14 7.78 -8.80
CA ASP A 17 -2.16 6.96 -8.10
C ASP A 17 -1.52 7.76 -6.96
N VAL A 18 -1.47 7.13 -5.80
CA VAL A 18 -1.01 7.72 -4.55
C VAL A 18 -0.06 6.79 -3.81
N ILE A 19 0.83 7.38 -3.03
CA ILE A 19 1.79 6.69 -2.17
C ILE A 19 1.36 6.86 -0.72
N VAL A 20 1.29 5.77 0.02
CA VAL A 20 0.99 5.79 1.46
C VAL A 20 2.16 6.42 2.22
N ARG A 21 1.87 7.46 3.00
CA ARG A 21 2.83 8.18 3.84
C ARG A 21 2.69 7.84 5.32
N ASP A 22 1.46 7.56 5.77
CA ASP A 22 1.19 7.15 7.16
C ASP A 22 -0.10 6.33 7.23
N VAL A 23 -0.17 5.38 8.16
CA VAL A 23 -1.36 4.54 8.40
C VAL A 23 -1.77 4.71 9.85
N ARG A 24 -3.00 5.17 10.09
CA ARG A 24 -3.51 5.47 11.42
C ARG A 24 -4.47 4.37 11.88
N ASP A 25 -4.50 4.13 13.19
CA ASP A 25 -5.38 3.11 13.81
C ASP A 25 -6.88 3.46 13.70
N ASP A 26 -7.21 4.70 13.38
CA ASP A 26 -8.59 5.16 13.15
C ASP A 26 -9.15 4.81 11.76
N GLY A 27 -8.36 4.12 10.91
CA GLY A 27 -8.75 3.69 9.57
C GLY A 27 -8.53 4.75 8.47
N LEU A 28 -7.96 5.91 8.83
CA LEU A 28 -7.46 6.88 7.86
C LEU A 28 -6.01 6.59 7.48
N VAL A 29 -5.70 6.89 6.23
CA VAL A 29 -4.39 6.72 5.62
C VAL A 29 -3.99 8.07 5.04
N LEU A 30 -2.80 8.55 5.39
CA LEU A 30 -2.21 9.72 4.76
C LEU A 30 -1.56 9.27 3.47
N VAL A 31 -1.99 9.85 2.35
CA VAL A 31 -1.46 9.53 1.03
C VAL A 31 -0.93 10.78 0.34
N GLN A 32 -0.01 10.61 -0.60
CA GLN A 32 0.50 11.67 -1.45
C GLN A 32 0.35 11.27 -2.91
N ASN A 33 -0.11 12.19 -3.76
CA ASN A 33 -0.20 11.93 -5.19
C ASN A 33 1.18 11.61 -5.80
N GLU A 34 1.26 10.54 -6.59
CA GLU A 34 2.49 10.12 -7.26
C GLU A 34 2.90 11.07 -8.40
N THR A 35 1.94 11.75 -9.02
CA THR A 35 2.22 12.69 -10.11
C THR A 35 3.11 13.82 -9.59
N SER A 36 4.37 13.79 -10.03
CA SER A 36 5.38 14.79 -9.68
C SER A 36 5.08 16.08 -10.44
N GLY A 37 4.44 17.03 -9.76
CA GLY A 37 4.14 18.36 -10.27
C GLY A 37 3.89 19.34 -9.12
N VAL A 38 3.83 20.64 -9.42
CA VAL A 38 3.43 21.69 -8.46
C VAL A 38 1.97 21.39 -8.05
N GLY A 39 1.80 20.66 -6.95
CA GLY A 39 0.49 20.15 -6.54
C GLY A 39 0.44 18.75 -5.93
N ALA A 40 1.58 18.09 -5.71
CA ALA A 40 1.66 16.81 -4.96
C ALA A 40 1.37 17.01 -3.45
N TYR A 41 0.12 17.39 -3.14
CA TYR A 41 -0.35 17.57 -1.79
C TYR A 41 -0.68 16.22 -1.14
N SER A 42 -0.35 16.11 0.14
CA SER A 42 -0.74 14.97 0.95
C SER A 42 -2.14 15.20 1.51
N PHE A 43 -2.97 14.15 1.54
CA PHE A 43 -4.32 14.20 2.07
C PHE A 43 -4.69 12.89 2.79
N LEU A 44 -5.68 12.98 3.69
CA LEU A 44 -6.19 11.83 4.42
C LEU A 44 -7.36 11.21 3.66
N VAL A 45 -7.35 9.88 3.57
CA VAL A 45 -8.40 9.09 2.92
C VAL A 45 -8.67 7.84 3.74
N ARG A 46 -9.91 7.35 3.71
CA ARG A 46 -10.24 6.04 4.31
C ARG A 46 -9.57 4.92 3.52
N SER A 47 -9.02 3.94 4.22
CA SER A 47 -8.41 2.75 3.60
C SER A 47 -9.36 2.03 2.64
N ASP A 48 -10.67 2.08 2.89
CA ASP A 48 -11.72 1.48 2.05
C ASP A 48 -11.71 2.00 0.58
N PHE A 49 -11.20 3.20 0.33
CA PHE A 49 -11.16 3.80 -1.01
C PHE A 49 -9.82 3.61 -1.74
N LEU A 50 -8.88 2.89 -1.12
CA LEU A 50 -7.54 2.67 -1.66
C LEU A 50 -7.41 1.24 -2.18
N VAL A 51 -7.05 1.11 -3.45
CA VAL A 51 -6.77 -0.18 -4.09
C VAL A 51 -5.26 -0.32 -4.26
N PRO A 52 -4.57 -1.25 -3.56
CA PRO A 52 -3.12 -1.41 -3.70
C PRO A 52 -2.75 -1.89 -5.11
N LEU A 53 -1.77 -1.22 -5.73
CA LEU A 53 -1.36 -1.43 -7.14
C LEU A 53 -0.35 -2.57 -7.34
N GLY A 54 0.15 -3.14 -6.27
CA GLY A 54 1.25 -4.08 -6.34
C GLY A 54 1.71 -4.47 -4.96
N GLY A 55 0.81 -5.06 -4.18
CA GLY A 55 1.25 -6.02 -3.19
C GLY A 55 1.63 -7.28 -3.96
N GLU A 56 2.91 -7.48 -4.22
CA GLU A 56 3.44 -8.83 -4.28
C GLU A 56 2.79 -9.57 -3.12
N LEU A 57 1.96 -10.57 -3.42
CA LEU A 57 1.48 -11.49 -2.41
C LEU A 57 2.76 -11.91 -1.70
N ARG A 58 2.98 -11.41 -0.47
CA ARG A 58 3.95 -12.00 0.44
C ARG A 58 3.36 -13.35 0.79
N THR A 59 3.38 -14.26 -0.18
CA THR A 59 3.40 -15.68 0.03
C THR A 59 4.56 -15.84 0.98
N ILE A 60 4.19 -16.00 2.25
CA ILE A 60 4.99 -16.70 3.23
C ILE A 60 5.56 -17.93 2.52
N VAL A 61 6.77 -17.79 1.96
CA VAL A 61 7.62 -18.94 1.76
C VAL A 61 7.89 -19.42 3.17
N GLU A 62 7.11 -20.41 3.61
CA GLU A 62 7.48 -21.22 4.75
C GLU A 62 8.94 -21.64 4.51
N PRO A 63 9.89 -21.34 5.41
CA PRO A 63 11.19 -21.97 5.29
C PRO A 63 10.91 -23.46 5.45
N ALA A 64 11.03 -24.21 4.35
CA ALA A 64 11.13 -25.66 4.40
C ALA A 64 12.36 -25.95 5.27
N LEU A 65 12.11 -26.14 6.56
CA LEU A 65 13.06 -26.72 7.49
C LEU A 65 13.26 -28.15 6.98
N SER A 66 14.18 -28.32 6.05
CA SER A 66 14.68 -29.63 5.71
C SER A 66 15.47 -30.09 6.93
N CYS A 67 14.77 -30.75 7.84
CA CYS A 67 15.36 -31.56 8.89
C CYS A 67 16.25 -32.57 8.16
N MET A 68 17.54 -32.27 8.12
CA MET A 68 18.57 -33.21 7.72
C MET A 68 18.60 -34.28 8.81
N GLU A 69 17.74 -35.29 8.64
CA GLU A 69 17.66 -36.43 9.53
C GLU A 69 18.97 -37.21 9.36
N ALA A 70 19.72 -37.23 10.44
CA ALA A 70 20.89 -38.06 10.62
C ALA A 70 20.44 -39.49 10.91
N ALA A 71 20.80 -40.45 10.05
CA ALA A 71 21.08 -41.84 10.39
C ALA A 71 21.65 -42.59 9.17
#